data_AF-A0A1Q3TG58-F1
#
_entry.id   AF-A0A1Q3TG58-F1
#
_cell.length_a   1.000
_cell.length_b   1.000
_cell.length_c   1.000
_cell.angle_alpha   90.00
_cell.angle_beta   90.00
_cell.angle_gamma   90.00
#
_symmetry.space_group_name_H-M   'P 1'
#
loop_
_entity.id
_entity.type
_entity.pdbx_description
1 polymer ?
#
loop_
_entity_poly.entity_id
_entity_poly.type
_entity_poly.pdbx_seq_one_letter_code
_entity_poly.pdbx_strand_id
1 'polypeptide(L)'
;MGKTDTTYTYSVDTYAWIDNLDKSVLKVNPVIAPYGFEFIRVRLDELDQKFSDFFGLSPEHKSGNTCTISHSDTNIPSNRSLRETIELDKAEKLSRGIPIEEIETTISIEFHELLQHSLYNGFGILMQREIVLLKRISSFERLVTNNTVTVNEIIPVHNEVDRFVKALIHHLRLLKNGDISCSSIFQIAIESRKIIHRFKPRFTTGTQQKYEVEDGDVTQFKERFSLSFEVNSLTELALSSFNLSYEIQDMKSKYLTLMICLESLFNLGNDQISHTISRHLSILISDNRETFHANYIRIKKLYGFRSKIVHGQKLDENIVAITGELQNLVRKAINYCLLINKNREAFFHSLNSKGFSE
;
A
#
# COMPACT_ATOMS: atom_id res chain seq x y z
N MET A 1 7.29 39.61 -38.72
CA MET A 1 7.98 38.33 -38.48
C MET A 1 7.21 37.58 -37.41
N GLY A 2 6.45 36.55 -37.80
CA GLY A 2 5.78 35.68 -36.83
C GLY A 2 6.83 34.92 -36.04
N LYS A 3 6.73 34.91 -34.70
CA LYS A 3 7.54 34.01 -33.88
C LYS A 3 7.17 32.59 -34.31
N THR A 4 8.12 31.87 -34.90
CA THR A 4 7.97 30.43 -35.14
C THR A 4 8.02 29.75 -33.79
N ASP A 5 6.92 29.11 -33.41
CA ASP A 5 6.85 28.34 -32.18
C ASP A 5 7.91 27.24 -32.21
N THR A 6 8.79 27.23 -31.20
CA THR A 6 9.86 26.23 -31.12
C THR A 6 9.25 24.97 -30.52
N THR A 7 9.24 23.89 -31.28
CA THR A 7 8.62 22.63 -30.87
C THR A 7 9.67 21.51 -30.85
N TYR A 8 9.76 20.76 -29.76
CA TYR A 8 10.59 19.57 -29.66
C TYR A 8 9.88 18.44 -28.92
N THR A 9 10.29 17.21 -29.18
CA THR A 9 9.80 16.01 -28.47
C THR A 9 10.91 15.37 -27.67
N TYR A 10 10.56 14.70 -26.58
CA TYR A 10 11.48 13.83 -25.86
C TYR A 10 10.72 12.66 -25.23
N SER A 11 11.44 11.56 -25.03
CA SER A 11 10.85 10.34 -24.48
C SER A 11 10.75 10.41 -22.96
N VAL A 12 9.65 9.89 -22.41
CA VAL A 12 9.33 9.96 -20.98
C VAL A 12 8.99 8.58 -20.41
N ASP A 13 9.65 8.24 -19.30
CA ASP A 13 9.26 7.13 -18.43
C ASP A 13 8.34 7.59 -17.31
N THR A 14 7.43 6.72 -16.87
CA THR A 14 6.54 6.98 -15.73
C THR A 14 6.70 5.91 -14.65
N TYR A 15 6.78 6.37 -13.41
CA TYR A 15 6.95 5.54 -12.22
C TYR A 15 5.92 5.90 -11.15
N ALA A 16 5.55 4.92 -10.33
CA ALA A 16 4.85 5.10 -9.09
C ALA A 16 5.66 4.52 -7.94
N TRP A 17 5.82 5.28 -6.87
CA TRP A 17 6.43 4.82 -5.63
C TRP A 17 5.33 4.32 -4.70
N ILE A 18 5.33 3.01 -4.45
CA ILE A 18 4.44 2.37 -3.49
C ILE A 18 5.25 2.07 -2.23
N ASP A 19 4.82 2.62 -1.10
CA ASP A 19 5.50 2.50 0.18
C ASP A 19 5.30 1.13 0.83
N ASN A 20 6.23 0.78 1.71
CA ASN A 20 6.23 -0.44 2.53
C ASN A 20 6.17 -1.76 1.73
N LEU A 21 6.54 -1.75 0.45
CA LEU A 21 6.72 -2.96 -0.33
C LEU A 21 8.08 -3.60 -0.05
N ASP A 22 8.10 -4.92 0.12
CA ASP A 22 9.31 -5.73 0.03
C ASP A 22 9.64 -6.12 -1.41
N LYS A 23 10.92 -6.39 -1.70
CA LYS A 23 11.39 -6.87 -3.00
C LYS A 23 10.67 -8.14 -3.48
N SER A 24 10.14 -8.95 -2.57
CA SER A 24 9.32 -10.12 -2.91
C SER A 24 8.11 -9.78 -3.80
N VAL A 25 7.62 -8.53 -3.79
CA VAL A 25 6.55 -8.09 -4.70
C VAL A 25 6.92 -8.24 -6.18
N LEU A 26 8.20 -8.27 -6.54
CA LEU A 26 8.67 -8.57 -7.90
C LEU A 26 8.10 -9.88 -8.47
N LYS A 27 7.74 -10.83 -7.60
CA LYS A 27 7.10 -12.10 -7.99
C LYS A 27 5.74 -11.91 -8.67
N VAL A 28 5.07 -10.77 -8.50
CA VAL A 28 3.79 -10.48 -9.17
C VAL A 28 3.95 -9.92 -10.59
N ASN A 29 5.18 -9.60 -11.02
CA ASN A 29 5.46 -9.08 -12.37
C ASN A 29 4.85 -9.90 -13.50
N PRO A 30 4.89 -11.24 -13.51
CA PRO A 30 4.24 -12.04 -14.55
C PRO A 30 2.73 -11.80 -14.69
N VAL A 31 2.06 -11.35 -13.61
CA VAL A 31 0.62 -11.05 -13.60
C VAL A 31 0.35 -9.63 -14.09
N ILE A 32 1.20 -8.66 -13.74
CA ILE A 32 0.97 -7.24 -14.06
C ILE A 32 1.59 -6.79 -15.40
N ALA A 33 2.63 -7.46 -15.90
CA ALA A 33 3.29 -7.12 -17.16
C ALA A 33 2.35 -7.08 -18.38
N PRO A 34 1.36 -7.99 -18.52
CA PRO A 34 0.36 -7.90 -19.59
C PRO A 34 -0.47 -6.62 -19.58
N TYR A 35 -0.55 -5.93 -18.44
CA TYR A 35 -1.24 -4.64 -18.29
C TYR A 35 -0.31 -3.44 -18.56
N GLY A 36 0.94 -3.67 -18.95
CA GLY A 36 1.91 -2.62 -19.27
C GLY A 36 2.70 -2.09 -18.07
N PHE A 37 2.75 -2.82 -16.97
CA PHE A 37 3.43 -2.40 -15.74
C PHE A 37 4.34 -3.50 -15.17
N GLU A 38 5.42 -3.08 -14.54
CA GLU A 38 6.33 -3.98 -13.83
C GLU A 38 6.85 -3.32 -12.55
N PHE A 39 7.06 -4.11 -11.51
CA PHE A 39 7.88 -3.68 -10.39
C PHE A 39 9.35 -3.80 -10.74
N ILE A 40 10.11 -2.77 -10.39
CA ILE A 40 11.57 -2.76 -10.50
C ILE A 40 12.17 -2.49 -9.14
N ARG A 41 13.31 -3.12 -8.88
CA ARG A 41 14.17 -2.82 -7.73
C ARG A 41 15.16 -1.76 -8.16
N VAL A 42 15.30 -0.71 -7.36
CA VAL A 42 16.30 0.33 -7.56
C VAL A 42 17.17 0.43 -6.31
N ARG A 43 18.46 0.17 -6.48
CA ARG A 43 19.45 0.28 -5.40
C ARG A 43 19.82 1.74 -5.12
N LEU A 44 20.42 1.99 -3.97
CA LEU A 44 20.77 3.34 -3.53
C LEU A 44 21.75 4.07 -4.46
N ASP A 45 22.73 3.37 -5.03
CA ASP A 45 23.66 3.90 -6.04
C ASP A 45 22.92 4.33 -7.31
N GLU A 46 21.96 3.52 -7.75
CA GLU A 46 21.12 3.86 -8.88
C GLU A 46 20.14 4.99 -8.56
N LEU A 47 19.64 5.08 -7.33
CA LEU A 47 18.81 6.19 -6.87
C LEU A 47 19.57 7.50 -6.90
N ASP A 48 20.80 7.53 -6.39
CA ASP A 48 21.65 8.72 -6.42
C ASP A 48 21.91 9.18 -7.88
N GLN A 49 22.23 8.23 -8.76
CA GLN A 49 22.57 8.56 -10.15
C GLN A 49 21.36 8.92 -11.02
N LYS A 50 20.23 8.24 -10.84
CA LYS A 50 19.09 8.32 -11.78
C LYS A 50 17.85 9.01 -11.20
N PHE A 51 17.80 9.20 -9.88
CA PHE A 51 16.60 9.66 -9.16
C PHE A 51 16.92 10.64 -8.01
N SER A 52 18.12 11.20 -7.90
CA SER A 52 18.49 12.13 -6.80
C SER A 52 17.63 13.40 -6.76
N ASP A 53 17.22 13.90 -7.92
CA ASP A 53 16.22 14.97 -8.08
C ASP A 53 14.85 14.63 -7.48
N PHE A 54 14.54 13.34 -7.35
CA PHE A 54 13.32 12.89 -6.67
C PHE A 54 13.34 13.30 -5.20
N PHE A 55 14.53 13.32 -4.60
CA PHE A 55 14.72 13.66 -3.19
C PHE A 55 15.17 15.11 -2.99
N GLY A 56 15.35 15.88 -4.08
CA GLY A 56 15.64 17.31 -4.03
C GLY A 56 17.10 17.69 -4.26
N LEU A 57 17.94 16.75 -4.70
CA LEU A 57 19.29 17.08 -5.18
C LEU A 57 19.25 17.51 -6.64
N SER A 58 20.06 18.52 -6.98
CA SER A 58 20.17 18.99 -8.35
C SER A 58 20.63 17.85 -9.29
N PRO A 59 20.05 17.71 -10.48
CA PRO A 59 20.54 16.79 -11.51
C PRO A 59 21.99 17.07 -11.97
N GLU A 60 22.48 18.28 -11.72
CA GLU A 60 23.86 18.69 -12.04
C GLU A 60 24.86 18.29 -10.94
N HIS A 61 24.37 17.69 -9.85
CA HIS A 61 25.21 17.15 -8.80
C HIS A 61 26.12 16.07 -9.37
N LYS A 62 27.43 16.28 -9.25
CA LYS A 62 28.42 15.25 -9.58
C LYS A 62 28.88 14.66 -8.27
N SER A 63 28.78 13.34 -8.15
CA SER A 63 29.22 12.53 -7.00
C SER A 63 30.74 12.68 -6.82
N GLY A 64 31.19 13.81 -6.25
CA GLY A 64 32.60 14.13 -6.07
C GLY A 64 33.17 13.43 -4.84
N ASN A 65 32.47 13.55 -3.71
CA ASN A 65 32.78 12.85 -2.48
C ASN A 65 31.72 11.78 -2.24
N THR A 66 32.14 10.54 -2.11
CA THR A 66 31.25 9.40 -1.88
C THR A 66 31.50 8.78 -0.52
N CYS A 67 30.43 8.35 0.16
CA CYS A 67 30.52 7.49 1.33
C CYS A 67 30.15 6.05 0.96
N THR A 68 30.80 5.09 1.62
CA THR A 68 30.45 3.66 1.53
C THR A 68 29.56 3.32 2.71
N ILE A 69 28.41 2.70 2.44
CA ILE A 69 27.48 2.25 3.48
C ILE A 69 27.74 0.75 3.73
N SER A 70 28.42 0.43 4.82
CA SER A 70 28.62 -0.94 5.32
C SER A 70 27.49 -1.37 6.26
N HIS A 71 27.31 -2.68 6.50
CA HIS A 71 26.27 -3.20 7.42
C HIS A 71 26.45 -2.76 8.89
N SER A 72 27.64 -2.27 9.25
CA SER A 72 28.04 -1.82 10.58
C SER A 72 27.91 -0.32 10.82
N ASP A 73 27.80 0.52 9.76
CA ASP A 73 27.93 1.98 9.89
C ASP A 73 26.64 2.71 10.26
N THR A 74 25.62 2.02 10.73
CA THR A 74 24.38 2.67 11.16
C THR A 74 24.63 3.30 12.53
N ASN A 75 25.10 4.55 12.56
CA ASN A 75 24.93 5.43 13.72
C ASN A 75 23.43 5.61 13.92
N ILE A 76 22.83 4.70 14.69
CA ILE A 76 21.38 4.60 14.81
C ILE A 76 20.88 5.83 15.57
N PRO A 77 19.96 6.63 15.01
CA PRO A 77 19.32 7.71 15.75
C PRO A 77 18.71 7.17 17.05
N SER A 78 18.56 8.02 18.06
CA SER A 78 18.02 7.72 19.39
C SER A 78 16.56 7.25 19.40
N ASN A 79 15.95 6.99 18.24
CA ASN A 79 14.57 6.57 18.12
C ASN A 79 14.44 5.05 18.39
N ARG A 80 13.94 4.73 19.59
CA ARG A 80 13.89 3.39 20.18
C ARG A 80 13.12 2.37 19.33
N SER A 81 12.03 2.79 18.67
CA SER A 81 11.19 1.85 17.90
C SER A 81 11.87 1.36 16.62
N LEU A 82 12.66 2.21 15.95
CA LEU A 82 13.35 1.82 14.73
C LEU A 82 14.53 0.89 15.01
N ARG A 83 15.23 1.11 16.12
CA ARG A 83 16.29 0.21 16.63
C ARG A 83 15.74 -1.20 16.84
N GLU A 84 14.58 -1.30 17.50
CA GLU A 84 13.93 -2.57 17.76
C GLU A 84 13.56 -3.30 16.45
N THR A 85 13.02 -2.60 15.45
CA THR A 85 12.69 -3.20 14.15
C THR A 85 13.92 -3.71 13.39
N ILE A 86 15.05 -2.98 13.43
CA ILE A 86 16.29 -3.37 12.74
C ILE A 86 16.93 -4.58 13.41
N GLU A 87 16.98 -4.61 14.73
CA GLU A 87 17.54 -5.73 15.48
C GLU A 87 16.65 -6.98 15.36
N LEU A 88 15.33 -6.81 15.28
CA LEU A 88 14.39 -7.90 15.00
C LEU A 88 14.60 -8.50 13.59
N ASP A 89 14.73 -7.67 12.56
CA ASP A 89 14.99 -8.12 11.17
C ASP A 89 16.34 -8.84 11.04
N LYS A 90 17.39 -8.34 11.71
CA LYS A 90 18.69 -9.02 11.77
C LYS A 90 18.60 -10.37 12.47
N ALA A 91 17.94 -10.43 13.63
CA ALA A 91 17.77 -11.66 14.40
C ALA A 91 16.94 -12.69 13.61
N GLU A 92 15.90 -12.26 12.91
CA GLU A 92 15.05 -13.12 12.08
C GLU A 92 15.84 -13.69 10.89
N LYS A 93 16.63 -12.87 10.18
CA LYS A 93 17.49 -13.33 9.08
C LYS A 93 18.56 -14.32 9.54
N LEU A 94 19.21 -14.06 10.68
CA LEU A 94 20.17 -14.98 11.28
C LEU A 94 19.50 -16.31 11.67
N SER A 95 18.30 -16.26 12.26
CA SER A 95 17.53 -17.45 12.66
C SER A 95 17.12 -18.33 11.47
N ARG A 96 17.00 -17.75 10.27
CA ARG A 96 16.67 -18.43 9.02
C ARG A 96 17.89 -18.88 8.21
N GLY A 97 19.11 -18.70 8.73
CA GLY A 97 20.34 -19.11 8.05
C GLY A 97 20.61 -18.35 6.75
N ILE A 98 20.04 -17.16 6.58
CA ILE A 98 20.22 -16.33 5.39
C ILE A 98 21.56 -15.61 5.52
N PRO A 99 22.51 -15.77 4.57
CA PRO A 99 23.76 -15.02 4.59
C PRO A 99 23.49 -13.52 4.56
N ILE A 100 24.11 -12.78 5.48
CA ILE A 100 24.15 -11.32 5.38
C ILE A 100 25.21 -11.01 4.32
N GLU A 101 24.81 -10.88 3.05
CA GLU A 101 25.70 -10.38 2.01
C GLU A 101 26.10 -8.94 2.37
N GLU A 102 27.38 -8.71 2.64
CA GLU A 102 27.97 -7.38 2.80
C GLU A 102 28.03 -6.68 1.43
N ILE A 103 26.87 -6.22 0.95
CA ILE A 103 26.81 -5.39 -0.25
C ILE A 103 27.18 -3.97 0.17
N GLU A 104 28.45 -3.62 0.03
CA GLU A 104 28.90 -2.23 0.12
C GLU A 104 28.20 -1.42 -0.98
N THR A 105 27.49 -0.35 -0.58
CA THR A 105 26.87 0.58 -1.54
C THR A 105 27.50 1.95 -1.39
N THR A 106 27.98 2.51 -2.49
CA THR A 106 28.64 3.80 -2.54
C THR A 106 27.69 4.85 -3.11
N ILE A 107 27.44 5.92 -2.35
CA ILE A 107 26.63 7.07 -2.78
C ILE A 107 27.34 8.38 -2.45
N SER A 108 26.91 9.49 -3.06
CA SER A 108 27.39 10.82 -2.71
C SER A 108 27.07 11.18 -1.25
N ILE A 109 27.97 11.92 -0.58
CA ILE A 109 27.78 12.38 0.80
C ILE A 109 26.51 13.24 0.89
N GLU A 110 26.26 14.07 -0.11
CA GLU A 110 25.09 14.94 -0.17
C GLU A 110 23.79 14.13 -0.24
N PHE A 111 23.77 13.04 -1.02
CA PHE A 111 22.60 12.16 -1.07
C PHE A 111 22.42 11.37 0.23
N HIS A 112 23.53 10.97 0.86
CA HIS A 112 23.50 10.33 2.17
C HIS A 112 22.89 11.26 3.23
N GLU A 113 23.40 12.49 3.36
CA GLU A 113 22.88 13.50 4.29
C GLU A 113 21.41 13.84 4.00
N LEU A 114 21.07 14.01 2.73
CA LEU A 114 19.70 14.27 2.30
C LEU A 114 18.75 13.17 2.76
N LEU A 115 19.11 11.90 2.55
CA LEU A 115 18.27 10.79 2.98
C LEU A 115 18.21 10.67 4.50
N GLN A 116 19.30 10.93 5.23
CA GLN A 116 19.31 10.92 6.69
C GLN A 116 18.34 11.94 7.29
N HIS A 117 18.26 13.11 6.66
CA HIS A 117 17.42 14.22 7.12
C HIS A 117 16.08 14.31 6.39
N SER A 118 15.82 13.39 5.45
CA SER A 118 14.57 13.37 4.69
C SER A 118 13.41 12.90 5.56
N LEU A 119 12.36 13.73 5.60
CA LEU A 119 11.07 13.39 6.20
C LEU A 119 10.32 12.29 5.41
N TYR A 120 10.75 11.97 4.19
CA TYR A 120 10.06 11.10 3.23
C TYR A 120 10.65 9.68 3.25
N ASN A 121 10.58 8.98 4.39
CA ASN A 121 11.15 7.64 4.56
C ASN A 121 12.63 7.50 4.14
N GLY A 122 13.37 8.60 3.94
CA GLY A 122 14.74 8.56 3.40
C GLY A 122 15.69 7.79 4.31
N PHE A 123 15.52 7.92 5.63
CA PHE A 123 16.25 7.10 6.58
C PHE A 123 15.92 5.60 6.43
N GLY A 124 14.65 5.26 6.20
CA GLY A 124 14.25 3.88 5.92
C GLY A 124 14.91 3.34 4.65
N ILE A 125 15.03 4.17 3.60
CA ILE A 125 15.72 3.83 2.36
C ILE A 125 17.22 3.61 2.60
N LEU A 126 17.87 4.46 3.40
CA LEU A 126 19.29 4.25 3.79
C LEU A 126 19.49 2.89 4.45
N MET A 127 18.56 2.50 5.33
CA MET A 127 18.63 1.23 6.03
C MET A 127 18.35 0.03 5.11
N GLN A 128 17.42 0.18 4.16
CA GLN A 128 17.02 -0.88 3.23
C GLN A 128 17.94 -0.99 2.01
N ARG A 129 18.67 0.09 1.66
CA ARG A 129 19.57 0.24 0.50
C ARG A 129 18.93 0.07 -0.87
N GLU A 130 17.63 -0.09 -0.91
CA GLU A 130 16.85 -0.26 -2.12
C GLU A 130 15.42 0.23 -1.90
N ILE A 131 14.78 0.56 -3.01
CA ILE A 131 13.34 0.75 -3.07
C ILE A 131 12.75 -0.08 -4.20
N VAL A 132 11.45 -0.33 -4.10
CA VAL A 132 10.67 -0.88 -5.20
C VAL A 132 9.84 0.21 -5.82
N LEU A 133 9.92 0.35 -7.14
CA LEU A 133 9.10 1.25 -7.94
C LEU A 133 8.22 0.43 -8.88
N LEU A 134 6.99 0.88 -9.09
CA LEU A 134 6.16 0.40 -10.18
C LEU A 134 6.46 1.25 -11.42
N LYS A 135 6.97 0.63 -12.48
CA LYS A 135 7.29 1.28 -13.75
C LYS A 135 6.20 0.96 -14.77
N ARG A 136 5.79 1.97 -15.55
CA ARG A 136 5.07 1.76 -16.81
C ARG A 136 6.05 1.29 -17.87
N ILE A 137 5.84 0.11 -18.46
CA ILE A 137 6.77 -0.54 -19.39
C ILE A 137 6.96 0.31 -20.64
N SER A 138 5.88 0.87 -21.18
CA SER A 138 5.95 1.75 -22.34
C SER A 138 6.31 3.17 -21.91
N SER A 139 7.32 3.72 -22.56
CA SER A 139 7.60 5.15 -22.57
C SER A 139 6.62 5.87 -23.51
N PHE A 140 6.54 7.19 -23.44
CA PHE A 140 5.76 7.99 -24.39
C PHE A 140 6.52 9.25 -24.80
N GLU A 141 6.22 9.76 -25.99
CA GLU A 141 6.76 11.03 -26.48
C GLU A 141 5.96 12.20 -25.91
N ARG A 142 6.65 13.19 -25.35
CA ARG A 142 6.04 14.43 -24.89
C ARG A 142 6.40 15.56 -25.84
N LEU A 143 5.40 16.36 -26.22
CA LEU A 143 5.60 17.54 -27.04
C LEU A 143 5.83 18.76 -26.13
N VAL A 144 6.82 19.58 -26.47
CA VAL A 144 7.03 20.87 -25.82
C VAL A 144 7.01 21.95 -26.87
N THR A 145 6.10 22.90 -26.69
CA THR A 145 5.98 24.07 -27.55
C THR A 145 6.35 25.31 -26.73
N ASN A 146 7.30 26.09 -27.20
CA ASN A 146 7.79 27.31 -26.54
C ASN A 146 8.22 27.09 -25.07
N ASN A 147 8.89 25.97 -24.78
CA ASN A 147 9.27 25.54 -23.42
C ASN A 147 8.08 25.35 -22.46
N THR A 148 6.88 25.14 -22.99
CA THR A 148 5.68 24.84 -22.20
C THR A 148 5.13 23.47 -22.57
N VAL A 149 4.74 22.72 -21.54
CA VAL A 149 4.00 21.45 -21.67
C VAL A 149 2.53 21.75 -21.44
N THR A 150 1.67 21.25 -22.32
CA THR A 150 0.22 21.39 -22.09
C THR A 150 -0.25 20.33 -21.10
N VAL A 151 -1.12 20.74 -20.16
CA VAL A 151 -1.67 19.84 -19.13
C VAL A 151 -2.42 18.65 -19.77
N ASN A 152 -3.00 18.85 -20.95
CA ASN A 152 -3.75 17.85 -21.71
C ASN A 152 -2.91 16.64 -22.12
N GLU A 153 -1.59 16.76 -22.23
CA GLU A 153 -0.68 15.64 -22.52
C GLU A 153 -0.27 14.87 -21.26
N ILE A 154 -0.38 15.50 -20.08
CA ILE A 154 0.03 14.90 -18.80
C ILE A 154 -1.10 14.04 -18.22
N ILE A 155 -2.32 14.56 -18.27
CA ILE A 155 -3.50 13.98 -17.63
C ILE A 155 -3.78 12.53 -18.08
N PRO A 156 -3.73 12.16 -19.38
CA PRO A 156 -4.09 10.81 -19.82
C PRO A 156 -3.18 9.73 -19.23
N VAL A 157 -1.86 9.94 -19.32
CA VAL A 157 -0.86 9.01 -18.78
C VAL A 157 -0.96 8.95 -17.26
N HIS A 158 -1.13 10.10 -16.60
CA HIS A 158 -1.32 10.14 -15.15
C HIS A 158 -2.57 9.34 -14.72
N ASN A 159 -3.70 9.54 -15.40
CA ASN A 159 -4.95 8.84 -15.10
C ASN A 159 -4.87 7.34 -15.37
N GLU A 160 -4.15 6.92 -16.40
CA GLU A 160 -3.86 5.51 -16.70
C GLU A 160 -3.10 4.86 -15.53
N VAL A 161 -1.99 5.49 -15.11
CA VAL A 161 -1.14 4.99 -14.03
C VAL A 161 -1.86 5.03 -12.69
N ASP A 162 -2.56 6.12 -12.37
CA ASP A 162 -3.35 6.27 -11.15
C ASP A 162 -4.45 5.20 -11.07
N ARG A 163 -5.18 4.95 -12.17
CA ARG A 163 -6.18 3.88 -12.24
C ARG A 163 -5.56 2.52 -11.97
N PHE A 164 -4.43 2.22 -12.61
CA PHE A 164 -3.74 0.96 -12.43
C PHE A 164 -3.23 0.79 -10.99
N VAL A 165 -2.57 1.80 -10.43
CA VAL A 165 -2.05 1.81 -9.06
C VAL A 165 -3.17 1.61 -8.04
N LYS A 166 -4.31 2.28 -8.21
CA LYS A 166 -5.48 2.11 -7.34
C LYS A 166 -6.00 0.66 -7.38
N ALA A 167 -6.20 0.11 -8.57
CA ALA A 167 -6.64 -1.28 -8.73
C ALA A 167 -5.63 -2.26 -8.09
N LEU A 168 -4.34 -2.06 -8.33
CA LEU A 168 -3.26 -2.87 -7.76
C LEU A 168 -3.26 -2.83 -6.23
N ILE A 169 -3.29 -1.63 -5.64
CA ILE A 169 -3.29 -1.46 -4.18
C ILE A 169 -4.54 -2.10 -3.56
N HIS A 170 -5.72 -1.95 -4.19
CA HIS A 170 -6.94 -2.59 -3.70
C HIS A 170 -6.81 -4.11 -3.66
N HIS A 171 -6.35 -4.73 -4.76
CA HIS A 171 -6.16 -6.17 -4.83
C HIS A 171 -5.11 -6.66 -3.80
N LEU A 172 -3.98 -5.97 -3.66
CA LEU A 172 -2.95 -6.32 -2.69
C LEU A 172 -3.45 -6.20 -1.24
N ARG A 173 -4.18 -5.13 -0.90
CA ARG A 173 -4.78 -4.95 0.44
C ARG A 173 -5.84 -5.99 0.75
N LEU A 174 -6.55 -6.50 -0.25
CA LEU A 174 -7.54 -7.57 -0.11
C LEU A 174 -6.94 -8.97 -0.09
N LEU A 175 -5.72 -9.14 -0.58
CA LEU A 175 -4.98 -10.39 -0.49
C LEU A 175 -4.53 -10.64 0.95
N LYS A 176 -3.83 -9.67 1.57
CA LYS A 176 -3.36 -9.78 2.95
C LYS A 176 -3.04 -8.44 3.62
N ASN A 177 -2.61 -8.50 4.88
CA ASN A 177 -2.16 -7.32 5.63
C ASN A 177 -0.81 -6.82 5.12
N GLY A 178 -0.67 -5.50 5.10
CA GLY A 178 0.55 -4.76 4.89
C GLY A 178 0.18 -3.32 4.54
N ASP A 179 0.89 -2.35 5.12
CA ASP A 179 0.50 -0.95 5.06
C ASP A 179 1.03 -0.28 3.79
N ILE A 180 0.46 -0.69 2.65
CA ILE A 180 0.86 -0.18 1.34
C ILE A 180 0.01 1.02 0.92
N SER A 181 0.65 1.95 0.23
CA SER A 181 0.06 3.17 -0.32
C SER A 181 0.94 3.72 -1.44
N CYS A 182 0.38 4.54 -2.32
CA CYS A 182 1.16 5.22 -3.35
C CYS A 182 1.58 6.60 -2.84
N SER A 183 2.87 6.82 -2.69
CA SER A 183 3.41 8.07 -2.15
C SER A 183 3.75 9.10 -3.22
N SER A 184 4.04 8.65 -4.43
CA SER A 184 4.17 9.55 -5.57
C SER A 184 4.00 8.83 -6.90
N ILE A 185 3.46 9.53 -7.89
CA ILE A 185 3.58 9.17 -9.31
C ILE A 185 4.45 10.24 -9.96
N PHE A 186 5.50 9.86 -10.66
CA PHE A 186 6.45 10.81 -11.24
C PHE A 186 6.92 10.37 -12.62
N GLN A 187 7.40 11.35 -13.39
CA GLN A 187 7.84 11.18 -14.76
C GLN A 187 9.28 11.65 -14.92
N ILE A 188 10.04 10.92 -15.71
CA ILE A 188 11.45 11.18 -15.99
C ILE A 188 11.67 11.28 -17.48
N ALA A 189 12.35 12.34 -17.93
CA ALA A 189 12.84 12.43 -19.30
C ALA A 189 13.99 11.43 -19.50
N ILE A 190 13.92 10.59 -20.53
CA ILE A 190 14.86 9.47 -20.72
C ILE A 190 16.29 9.98 -20.95
N GLU A 191 16.44 11.04 -21.75
CA GLU A 191 17.74 11.56 -22.19
C GLU A 191 18.45 12.31 -21.06
N SER A 192 17.71 13.16 -20.34
CA SER A 192 18.27 14.00 -19.28
C SER A 192 18.23 13.37 -17.89
N ARG A 193 17.42 12.32 -17.71
CA ARG A 193 17.10 11.69 -16.42
C ARG A 193 16.50 12.64 -15.37
N LYS A 194 16.05 13.83 -15.78
CA LYS A 194 15.41 14.82 -14.90
C LYS A 194 13.98 14.44 -14.58
N ILE A 195 13.52 14.73 -13.37
CA ILE A 195 12.11 14.61 -13.03
C ILE A 195 11.37 15.83 -13.55
N ILE A 196 10.54 15.58 -14.55
CA ILE A 196 9.81 16.62 -15.27
C ILE A 196 8.41 16.85 -14.69
N HIS A 197 7.87 15.87 -13.96
CA HIS A 197 6.56 15.97 -13.36
C HIS A 197 6.45 15.05 -12.13
N ARG A 198 5.82 15.54 -11.07
CA ARG A 198 5.58 14.79 -9.84
C ARG A 198 4.17 15.06 -9.33
N PHE A 199 3.40 14.00 -9.22
CA PHE A 199 2.15 13.96 -8.50
C PHE A 199 2.37 13.32 -7.13
N LYS A 200 1.88 13.97 -6.08
CA LYS A 200 1.91 13.44 -4.71
C LYS A 200 0.48 13.12 -4.29
N PRO A 201 0.07 11.84 -4.33
CA PRO A 201 -1.10 11.41 -3.60
C PRO A 201 -0.89 11.73 -2.12
N ARG A 202 -1.98 11.98 -1.39
CA ARG A 202 -1.98 12.36 0.03
C ARG A 202 -1.01 11.51 0.86
N PHE A 203 -0.34 12.14 1.83
CA PHE A 203 0.53 11.45 2.77
C PHE A 203 -0.23 10.33 3.50
N THR A 204 0.38 9.15 3.55
CA THR A 204 -0.06 8.05 4.40
C THR A 204 1.05 7.75 5.40
N THR A 205 0.73 7.63 6.67
CA THR A 205 1.63 7.03 7.65
C THR A 205 0.92 5.81 8.22
N GLY A 206 1.02 4.69 7.50
CA GLY A 206 0.47 3.41 7.94
C GLY A 206 1.28 2.80 9.08
N THR A 207 0.76 1.72 9.66
CA THR A 207 1.31 0.97 10.79
C THR A 207 2.61 0.21 10.50
N GLN A 208 3.55 0.76 9.72
CA GLN A 208 4.90 0.24 9.45
C GLN A 208 5.02 -1.25 9.05
N GLN A 209 3.92 -2.00 8.85
CA GLN A 209 3.98 -3.41 8.53
C GLN A 209 4.33 -3.55 7.05
N LYS A 210 5.52 -4.10 6.79
CA LYS A 210 6.01 -4.38 5.45
C LYS A 210 5.09 -5.38 4.74
N TYR A 211 4.87 -5.17 3.45
CA TYR A 211 4.12 -6.06 2.59
C TYR A 211 5.09 -6.97 1.84
N GLU A 212 5.14 -8.22 2.26
CA GLU A 212 5.95 -9.27 1.62
C GLU A 212 5.06 -10.11 0.70
N VAL A 213 5.61 -10.84 -0.26
CA VAL A 213 4.84 -11.70 -1.18
C VAL A 213 5.42 -13.11 -1.20
N GLU A 214 4.60 -14.08 -0.82
CA GLU A 214 4.92 -15.50 -0.87
C GLU A 214 4.41 -16.13 -2.16
N ASP A 215 4.88 -17.33 -2.51
CA ASP A 215 4.49 -17.97 -3.79
C ASP A 215 2.99 -18.32 -3.84
N GLY A 216 2.40 -18.63 -2.68
CA GLY A 216 0.95 -18.83 -2.54
C GLY A 216 0.14 -17.55 -2.80
N ASP A 217 0.69 -16.39 -2.45
CA ASP A 217 0.07 -15.09 -2.70
C ASP A 217 0.01 -14.79 -4.20
N VAL A 218 1.07 -15.10 -4.94
CA VAL A 218 1.14 -14.88 -6.40
C VAL A 218 0.05 -15.65 -7.12
N THR A 219 -0.21 -16.89 -6.70
CA THR A 219 -1.26 -17.73 -7.29
C THR A 219 -2.64 -17.12 -7.05
N GLN A 220 -2.96 -16.77 -5.82
CA GLN A 220 -4.25 -16.13 -5.48
C GLN A 220 -4.42 -14.76 -6.15
N PHE A 221 -3.33 -13.98 -6.24
CA PHE A 221 -3.33 -12.70 -6.92
C PHE A 221 -3.60 -12.87 -8.42
N LYS A 222 -2.95 -13.84 -9.08
CA LYS A 222 -3.16 -14.14 -10.50
C LYS A 222 -4.61 -14.52 -10.81
N GLU A 223 -5.25 -15.29 -9.93
CA GLU A 223 -6.64 -15.72 -10.12
C GLU A 223 -7.66 -14.58 -9.96
N ARG A 224 -7.33 -13.54 -9.19
CA ARG A 224 -8.28 -12.48 -8.80
C ARG A 224 -8.01 -11.13 -9.45
N PHE A 225 -6.78 -10.87 -9.88
CA PHE A 225 -6.38 -9.55 -10.36
C PHE A 225 -7.11 -9.19 -11.65
N SER A 226 -7.75 -8.03 -11.63
CA SER A 226 -8.36 -7.39 -12.80
C SER A 226 -8.14 -5.89 -12.74
N LEU A 227 -7.92 -5.28 -13.91
CA LEU A 227 -7.82 -3.82 -14.00
C LEU A 227 -9.17 -3.14 -13.78
N SER A 228 -10.25 -3.77 -14.28
CA SER A 228 -11.62 -3.45 -13.90
C SER A 228 -11.90 -4.09 -12.55
N PHE A 229 -11.49 -3.42 -11.47
CA PHE A 229 -11.93 -3.80 -10.13
C PHE A 229 -13.44 -3.56 -10.07
N GLU A 230 -14.23 -4.59 -10.34
CA GLU A 230 -15.68 -4.49 -10.34
C GLU A 230 -16.19 -4.43 -8.91
N VAL A 231 -16.74 -3.28 -8.56
CA VAL A 231 -17.38 -3.05 -7.28
C VAL A 231 -18.87 -3.23 -7.49
N ASN A 232 -19.50 -4.08 -6.69
CA ASN A 232 -20.96 -4.19 -6.66
C ASN A 232 -21.52 -3.23 -5.60
N SER A 233 -22.81 -2.89 -5.71
CA SER A 233 -23.47 -1.97 -4.77
C SER A 233 -23.45 -2.46 -3.32
N LEU A 234 -23.27 -3.76 -3.08
CA LEU A 234 -23.10 -4.35 -1.76
C LEU A 234 -21.74 -3.98 -1.14
N THR A 235 -20.68 -3.89 -1.93
CA THR A 235 -19.29 -3.76 -1.44
C THR A 235 -18.71 -2.35 -1.57
N GLU A 236 -19.36 -1.44 -2.31
CA GLU A 236 -18.82 -0.10 -2.60
C GLU A 236 -18.42 0.70 -1.36
N LEU A 237 -19.35 0.90 -0.43
CA LEU A 237 -19.06 1.65 0.79
C LEU A 237 -18.03 0.94 1.68
N ALA A 238 -18.10 -0.39 1.75
CA ALA A 238 -17.18 -1.20 2.55
C ALA A 238 -15.75 -1.14 2.01
N LEU A 239 -15.58 -1.25 0.70
CA LEU A 239 -14.27 -1.18 0.05
C LEU A 239 -13.68 0.23 0.12
N SER A 240 -14.50 1.26 -0.09
CA SER A 240 -14.08 2.66 0.08
C SER A 240 -13.58 2.92 1.51
N SER A 241 -14.37 2.52 2.50
CA SER A 241 -14.01 2.65 3.93
C SER A 241 -12.78 1.81 4.28
N PHE A 242 -12.67 0.58 3.76
CA PHE A 242 -11.51 -0.28 4.00
C PHE A 242 -10.22 0.35 3.47
N ASN A 243 -10.25 0.90 2.25
CA ASN A 243 -9.09 1.59 1.69
C ASN A 243 -8.75 2.88 2.44
N LEU A 244 -9.76 3.65 2.85
CA LEU A 244 -9.56 4.83 3.68
C LEU A 244 -8.90 4.49 5.02
N SER A 245 -9.16 3.31 5.58
CA SER A 245 -8.56 2.88 6.85
C SER A 245 -7.03 2.80 6.82
N TYR A 246 -6.42 2.64 5.63
CA TYR A 246 -4.96 2.66 5.45
C TYR A 246 -4.37 4.08 5.40
N GLU A 247 -5.21 5.09 5.21
CA GLU A 247 -4.80 6.50 5.20
C GLU A 247 -4.93 7.15 6.59
N ILE A 248 -5.59 6.47 7.53
CA ILE A 248 -5.85 6.99 8.88
C ILE A 248 -4.72 6.60 9.84
N GLN A 249 -4.12 7.62 10.47
CA GLN A 249 -3.04 7.45 11.44
C GLN A 249 -3.54 7.07 12.84
N ASP A 250 -4.62 7.70 13.29
CA ASP A 250 -5.18 7.44 14.62
C ASP A 250 -5.85 6.07 14.67
N MET A 251 -5.36 5.17 15.53
CA MET A 251 -5.84 3.78 15.59
C MET A 251 -7.32 3.68 15.95
N LYS A 252 -7.84 4.58 16.79
CA LYS A 252 -9.27 4.60 17.14
C LYS A 252 -10.11 4.93 15.92
N SER A 253 -9.73 5.95 15.16
CA SER A 253 -10.38 6.34 13.92
C SER A 253 -10.29 5.24 12.86
N LYS A 254 -9.12 4.61 12.69
CA LYS A 254 -8.94 3.44 11.81
C LYS A 254 -9.87 2.30 12.20
N TYR A 255 -9.98 2.01 13.49
CA TYR A 255 -10.89 1.00 14.03
C TYR A 255 -12.36 1.32 13.72
N LEU A 256 -12.79 2.56 13.91
CA LEU A 256 -14.15 2.99 13.61
C LEU A 256 -14.45 2.91 12.11
N THR A 257 -13.51 3.29 11.25
CA THR A 257 -13.66 3.15 9.80
C THR A 257 -13.80 1.69 9.36
N LEU A 258 -13.06 0.77 10.00
CA LEU A 258 -13.23 -0.67 9.77
C LEU A 258 -14.61 -1.17 10.26
N MET A 259 -15.15 -0.61 11.34
CA MET A 259 -16.51 -0.92 11.79
C MET A 259 -17.57 -0.44 10.79
N ILE A 260 -17.40 0.73 10.16
CA ILE A 260 -18.26 1.20 9.06
C ILE A 260 -18.26 0.19 7.90
N CYS A 261 -17.13 -0.48 7.63
CA CYS A 261 -17.09 -1.56 6.65
C CYS A 261 -18.04 -2.70 7.03
N LEU A 262 -17.99 -3.19 8.27
CA LEU A 262 -18.88 -4.28 8.71
C LEU A 262 -20.35 -3.85 8.76
N GLU A 263 -20.63 -2.65 9.27
CA GLU A 263 -21.98 -2.09 9.33
C GLU A 263 -22.57 -1.95 7.91
N SER A 264 -21.80 -1.46 6.94
CA SER A 264 -22.26 -1.34 5.55
C SER A 264 -22.51 -2.68 4.86
N LEU A 265 -21.74 -3.73 5.16
CA LEU A 265 -21.94 -5.06 4.57
C LEU A 265 -23.14 -5.81 5.18
N PHE A 266 -23.30 -5.73 6.51
CA PHE A 266 -24.13 -6.69 7.23
C PHE A 266 -25.37 -6.13 7.89
N ASN A 267 -25.52 -4.80 7.95
CA ASN A 267 -26.64 -4.16 8.62
C ASN A 267 -27.58 -3.48 7.61
N LEU A 268 -28.90 -3.65 7.81
CA LEU A 268 -29.96 -2.97 7.03
C LEU A 268 -30.89 -2.10 7.90
N GLY A 269 -30.88 -2.31 9.22
CA GLY A 269 -31.79 -1.62 10.15
C GLY A 269 -31.03 -0.82 11.21
N ASN A 270 -31.78 -0.15 12.08
CA ASN A 270 -31.18 0.65 13.15
C ASN A 270 -31.09 -0.11 14.49
N ASP A 271 -31.70 -1.29 14.57
CA ASP A 271 -31.80 -2.07 15.80
C ASP A 271 -30.87 -3.28 15.80
N GLN A 272 -30.40 -3.65 17.00
CA GLN A 272 -29.61 -4.86 17.25
C GLN A 272 -28.34 -5.02 16.38
N ILE A 273 -27.74 -3.90 15.94
CA ILE A 273 -26.58 -3.86 15.03
C ILE A 273 -25.45 -4.79 15.49
N SER A 274 -25.12 -4.76 16.78
CA SER A 274 -24.09 -5.64 17.38
C SER A 274 -24.39 -7.12 17.15
N HIS A 275 -25.63 -7.55 17.42
CA HIS A 275 -26.06 -8.94 17.22
C HIS A 275 -26.02 -9.31 15.74
N THR A 276 -26.58 -8.47 14.88
CA THR A 276 -26.65 -8.68 13.43
C THR A 276 -25.27 -8.86 12.82
N ILE A 277 -24.34 -7.95 13.08
CA ILE A 277 -22.96 -8.03 12.57
C ILE A 277 -22.26 -9.27 13.13
N SER A 278 -22.36 -9.51 14.43
CA SER A 278 -21.70 -10.67 15.06
C SER A 278 -22.19 -11.97 14.47
N ARG A 279 -23.50 -12.13 14.28
CA ARG A 279 -24.11 -13.30 13.68
C ARG A 279 -23.70 -13.47 12.21
N HIS A 280 -23.88 -12.43 11.40
CA HIS A 280 -23.66 -12.49 9.96
C HIS A 280 -22.22 -12.75 9.59
N LEU A 281 -21.29 -12.05 10.24
CA LEU A 281 -19.87 -12.28 10.01
C LEU A 281 -19.45 -13.67 10.50
N SER A 282 -19.98 -14.16 11.62
CA SER A 282 -19.68 -15.52 12.11
C SER A 282 -20.18 -16.61 11.16
N ILE A 283 -21.36 -16.45 10.54
CA ILE A 283 -21.84 -17.40 9.52
C ILE A 283 -20.85 -17.48 8.34
N LEU A 284 -20.23 -16.36 7.99
CA LEU A 284 -19.35 -16.26 6.83
C LEU A 284 -17.98 -16.93 7.07
N ILE A 285 -17.44 -16.83 8.29
CA ILE A 285 -16.06 -17.24 8.60
C ILE A 285 -15.96 -18.54 9.40
N SER A 286 -17.07 -19.25 9.61
CA SER A 286 -17.12 -20.49 10.38
C SER A 286 -17.59 -21.65 9.52
N ASP A 287 -17.00 -22.81 9.77
CA ASP A 287 -17.33 -24.06 9.06
C ASP A 287 -18.24 -24.98 9.89
N ASN A 288 -18.34 -24.73 11.20
CA ASN A 288 -19.11 -25.56 12.12
C ASN A 288 -19.67 -24.74 13.30
N ARG A 289 -20.50 -25.40 14.12
CA ARG A 289 -21.18 -24.79 15.27
C ARG A 289 -20.22 -24.22 16.33
N GLU A 290 -19.14 -24.93 16.63
CA GLU A 290 -18.18 -24.54 17.66
C GLU A 290 -17.42 -23.27 17.24
N THR A 291 -16.89 -23.28 16.01
CA THR A 291 -16.22 -22.12 15.42
C THR A 291 -17.19 -20.95 15.23
N PHE A 292 -18.46 -21.20 14.89
CA PHE A 292 -19.51 -20.18 14.86
C PHE A 292 -19.68 -19.50 16.21
N HIS A 293 -19.85 -20.27 17.29
CA HIS A 293 -20.05 -19.71 18.62
C HIS A 293 -18.83 -18.91 19.09
N ALA A 294 -17.63 -19.44 18.87
CA ALA A 294 -16.38 -18.75 19.20
C ALA A 294 -16.23 -17.42 18.43
N ASN A 295 -16.48 -17.44 17.12
CA ASN A 295 -16.43 -16.24 16.29
C ASN A 295 -17.52 -15.23 16.68
N TYR A 296 -18.72 -15.69 17.03
CA TYR A 296 -19.80 -14.82 17.47
C TYR A 296 -19.43 -14.04 18.72
N ILE A 297 -18.91 -14.72 19.75
CA ILE A 297 -18.46 -14.07 20.99
C ILE A 297 -17.33 -13.08 20.69
N ARG A 298 -16.37 -13.50 19.86
CA ARG A 298 -15.21 -12.69 19.48
C ARG A 298 -15.62 -11.40 18.77
N ILE A 299 -16.48 -11.48 17.76
CA ILE A 299 -16.95 -10.32 16.99
C ILE A 299 -17.83 -9.42 17.85
N LYS A 300 -18.66 -10.00 18.71
CA LYS A 300 -19.46 -9.23 19.67
C LYS A 300 -18.57 -8.43 20.62
N LYS A 301 -17.46 -9.00 21.07
CA LYS A 301 -16.43 -8.29 21.85
C LYS A 301 -15.82 -7.12 21.07
N LEU A 302 -15.42 -7.35 19.81
CA LEU A 302 -14.91 -6.28 18.94
C LEU A 302 -15.94 -5.15 18.78
N TYR A 303 -17.21 -5.46 18.56
CA TYR A 303 -18.25 -4.44 18.47
C TYR A 303 -18.44 -3.69 19.80
N GLY A 304 -18.26 -4.36 20.94
CA GLY A 304 -18.23 -3.73 22.26
C GLY A 304 -17.16 -2.64 22.38
N PHE A 305 -15.97 -2.85 21.80
CA PHE A 305 -14.92 -1.84 21.76
C PHE A 305 -15.31 -0.60 20.95
N ARG A 306 -16.08 -0.74 19.86
CA ARG A 306 -16.59 0.41 19.09
C ARG A 306 -17.43 1.33 19.97
N SER A 307 -18.31 0.79 20.82
CA SER A 307 -19.09 1.61 21.77
C SER A 307 -18.16 2.32 22.76
N LYS A 308 -17.21 1.61 23.37
CA LYS A 308 -16.22 2.22 24.28
C LYS A 308 -15.46 3.38 23.63
N ILE A 309 -14.97 3.18 22.39
CA ILE A 309 -14.21 4.19 21.64
C ILE A 309 -15.05 5.45 21.39
N VAL A 310 -16.27 5.29 20.88
CA VAL A 310 -17.16 6.42 20.55
C VAL A 310 -17.54 7.22 21.79
N HIS A 311 -17.69 6.56 22.94
CA HIS A 311 -17.99 7.23 24.21
C HIS A 311 -16.75 7.68 24.99
N GLY A 312 -15.55 7.58 24.41
CA GLY A 312 -14.31 8.01 25.05
C GLY A 312 -13.91 7.18 26.28
N GLN A 313 -14.45 5.98 26.43
CA GLN A 313 -14.15 5.09 27.54
C GLN A 313 -12.76 4.46 27.39
N LYS A 314 -12.17 4.05 28.52
CA LYS A 314 -10.87 3.35 28.53
C LYS A 314 -10.99 1.97 27.89
N LEU A 315 -10.02 1.64 27.04
CA LEU A 315 -9.79 0.30 26.51
C LEU A 315 -8.72 -0.37 27.36
N ASP A 316 -9.00 -1.61 27.78
CA ASP A 316 -8.02 -2.43 28.50
C ASP A 316 -7.15 -3.24 27.51
N GLU A 317 -7.62 -3.39 26.26
CA GLU A 317 -6.95 -4.08 25.19
C GLU A 317 -6.03 -3.17 24.35
N ASN A 318 -5.00 -3.79 23.76
CA ASN A 318 -4.10 -3.10 22.82
C ASN A 318 -4.87 -2.75 21.52
N ILE A 319 -5.07 -1.45 21.28
CA ILE A 319 -5.82 -0.93 20.13
C ILE A 319 -5.23 -1.38 18.79
N VAL A 320 -3.90 -1.49 18.68
CA VAL A 320 -3.23 -1.93 17.44
C VAL A 320 -3.58 -3.39 17.15
N ALA A 321 -3.52 -4.25 18.17
CA ALA A 321 -3.82 -5.67 18.03
C ALA A 321 -5.28 -5.93 17.61
N ILE A 322 -6.24 -5.29 18.30
CA ILE A 322 -7.67 -5.45 17.97
C ILE A 322 -8.01 -4.82 16.61
N THR A 323 -7.30 -3.77 16.19
CA THR A 323 -7.48 -3.16 14.85
C THR A 323 -6.95 -4.08 13.77
N GLY A 324 -5.76 -4.68 13.95
CA GLY A 324 -5.21 -5.65 13.00
C GLY A 324 -6.09 -6.90 12.85
N GLU A 325 -6.66 -7.38 13.96
CA GLU A 325 -7.66 -8.44 13.92
C GLU A 325 -8.91 -8.05 13.13
N LEU A 326 -9.51 -6.89 13.46
CA LEU A 326 -10.70 -6.39 12.78
C LEU A 326 -10.44 -6.21 11.28
N GLN A 327 -9.28 -5.68 10.90
CA GLN A 327 -8.88 -5.50 9.50
C GLN A 327 -8.85 -6.84 8.75
N ASN A 328 -8.36 -7.91 9.37
CA ASN A 328 -8.38 -9.26 8.80
C ASN A 328 -9.81 -9.80 8.61
N LEU A 329 -10.69 -9.57 9.58
CA LEU A 329 -12.09 -9.97 9.48
C LEU A 329 -12.84 -9.21 8.39
N VAL A 330 -12.64 -7.89 8.30
CA VAL A 330 -13.21 -7.04 7.25
C VAL A 330 -12.74 -7.49 5.87
N ARG A 331 -11.44 -7.79 5.70
CA ARG A 331 -10.90 -8.34 4.45
C ARG A 331 -11.61 -9.62 4.02
N LYS A 332 -11.76 -10.57 4.94
CA LYS A 332 -12.49 -11.84 4.67
C LYS A 332 -13.92 -11.57 4.25
N ALA A 333 -14.61 -10.67 4.95
CA ALA A 333 -15.97 -10.27 4.63
C ALA A 333 -16.10 -9.67 3.23
N ILE A 334 -15.24 -8.69 2.89
CA ILE A 334 -15.25 -8.05 1.57
C ILE A 334 -14.96 -9.08 0.48
N ASN A 335 -13.93 -9.90 0.63
CA ASN A 335 -13.59 -10.93 -0.36
C ASN A 335 -14.76 -11.89 -0.63
N TYR A 336 -15.45 -12.32 0.41
CA TYR A 336 -16.63 -13.17 0.24
C TYR A 336 -17.78 -12.43 -0.46
N CYS A 337 -18.04 -11.17 -0.10
CA CYS A 337 -19.11 -10.37 -0.71
C CYS A 337 -18.82 -9.98 -2.18
N LEU A 338 -17.55 -9.84 -2.58
CA LEU A 338 -17.16 -9.58 -3.97
C LEU A 338 -17.47 -10.77 -4.89
N LEU A 339 -17.39 -12.00 -4.36
CA LEU A 339 -17.69 -13.22 -5.13
C LEU A 339 -19.20 -13.49 -5.27
N ILE A 340 -20.03 -12.75 -4.55
CA ILE A 340 -21.47 -12.96 -4.53
C ILE A 340 -22.15 -11.97 -5.46
N ASN A 341 -22.86 -12.50 -6.47
CA ASN A 341 -23.72 -11.70 -7.32
C ASN A 341 -25.11 -11.51 -6.69
N LYS A 342 -25.19 -10.81 -5.55
CA LYS A 342 -26.45 -10.46 -4.87
C LYS A 342 -26.46 -8.98 -4.50
N ASN A 343 -27.65 -8.37 -4.54
CA ASN A 343 -27.86 -7.09 -3.90
C ASN A 343 -27.89 -7.21 -2.37
N ARG A 344 -27.87 -6.08 -1.68
CA ARG A 344 -27.70 -6.00 -0.22
C ARG A 344 -28.83 -6.69 0.55
N GLU A 345 -30.07 -6.53 0.10
CA GLU A 345 -31.27 -7.12 0.72
C GLU A 345 -31.27 -8.64 0.57
N ALA A 346 -31.05 -9.15 -0.64
CA ALA A 346 -31.00 -10.58 -0.90
C ALA A 346 -29.83 -11.25 -0.17
N PHE A 347 -28.70 -10.56 -0.05
CA PHE A 347 -27.57 -11.01 0.76
C PHE A 347 -27.93 -11.12 2.24
N PHE A 348 -28.52 -10.08 2.81
CA PHE A 348 -28.95 -10.04 4.20
C PHE A 348 -29.98 -11.14 4.53
N HIS A 349 -31.02 -11.30 3.70
CA HIS A 349 -31.99 -12.38 3.87
C HIS A 349 -31.36 -13.77 3.76
N SER A 350 -30.40 -13.95 2.84
CA SER A 350 -29.66 -15.19 2.71
C SER A 350 -28.81 -15.53 3.93
N LEU A 351 -28.34 -14.54 4.70
CA LEU A 351 -27.62 -14.78 5.94
C LEU A 351 -28.57 -15.08 7.10
N ASN A 352 -29.76 -14.48 7.13
CA ASN A 352 -30.78 -14.79 8.13
C ASN A 352 -31.32 -16.23 8.00
N SER A 353 -31.46 -16.74 6.78
CA SER A 353 -31.89 -18.12 6.55
C SER A 353 -30.79 -19.16 6.77
N LYS A 354 -29.52 -18.75 6.77
CA LYS A 354 -28.38 -19.61 7.11
C LYS A 354 -28.25 -19.75 8.62
N GLY A 355 -27.88 -20.93 9.07
CA GLY A 355 -27.53 -21.22 10.46
C GLY A 355 -26.89 -22.58 10.55
N PHE A 356 -26.17 -22.82 11.64
CA PHE A 356 -25.80 -24.18 12.01
C PHE A 356 -27.02 -24.76 12.74
N SER A 357 -27.62 -25.80 12.17
CA SER A 357 -28.68 -26.57 12.85
C SER A 357 -28.13 -27.16 14.15
N GLU A 358 -29.02 -27.39 15.13
CA GLU A 358 -28.65 -28.01 16.41
C GLU A 358 -27.97 -29.36 16.24
#